data_AF-A5FAB5-F1
#
_entry.id   AF-A5FAB5-F1
#
_cell.length_a   1.000
_cell.length_b   1.000
_cell.length_c   1.000
_cell.angle_alpha   90.00
_cell.angle_beta   90.00
_cell.angle_gamma   90.00
#
_symmetry.space_group_name_H-M   'P 1'
#
loop_
_entity.id
_entity.type
_entity.pdbx_description
1 polymer ?
#
loop_
_entity_poly.entity_id
_entity_poly.type
_entity_poly.pdbx_seq_one_letter_code
_entity_poly.pdbx_strand_id
1 'polypeptide(L)'
;MDKQSLFFTCLVAIVSTLLMLMSIQFLTKKLNIKHEEQEKIKISYTIWYVSILISYFLFLKVALELIENSIEIIIYSKTIENTFLTSMQKITLFIGFTFFFTFTSYFTVEKIQQLSFGKRLDSIEIEKENIGYYLIKGFLLILFTFSLISIFEHFLKWFVPTVDAPFYH
;
A
#
# COMPACT_ATOMS: atom_id res chain seq x y z
N MET A 1 9.34 -20.18 13.54
CA MET A 1 9.81 -18.93 12.93
C MET A 1 11.25 -19.09 12.52
N ASP A 2 11.46 -19.16 11.22
CA ASP A 2 12.79 -19.19 10.64
C ASP A 2 13.39 -17.77 10.62
N LYS A 3 14.68 -17.63 10.95
CA LYS A 3 15.36 -16.32 10.88
C LYS A 3 15.43 -15.80 9.43
N GLN A 4 15.35 -16.71 8.46
CA GLN A 4 15.39 -16.38 7.04
C GLN A 4 14.11 -15.69 6.55
N SER A 5 12.92 -16.16 6.95
CA SER A 5 11.64 -15.57 6.52
C SER A 5 11.52 -14.12 7.00
N LEU A 6 11.82 -13.86 8.27
CA LEU A 6 11.86 -12.51 8.85
C LEU A 6 12.82 -11.57 8.11
N PHE A 7 14.02 -12.05 7.77
CA PHE A 7 15.00 -11.24 7.04
C PHE A 7 14.48 -10.81 5.67
N PHE A 8 13.86 -11.74 4.92
CA PHE A 8 13.25 -11.43 3.63
C PHE A 8 12.09 -10.44 3.78
N THR A 9 11.20 -10.64 4.75
CA THR A 9 10.07 -9.73 5.00
C THR A 9 10.53 -8.31 5.31
N CYS A 10 11.58 -8.13 6.12
CA CYS A 10 12.17 -6.83 6.40
C CYS A 10 12.74 -6.15 5.15
N LEU A 11 13.47 -6.91 4.32
CA LEU A 11 14.03 -6.38 3.06
C LEU A 11 12.91 -5.92 2.12
N VAL A 12 11.87 -6.74 1.99
CA VAL A 12 10.67 -6.40 1.19
C VAL A 12 10.01 -5.13 1.71
N ALA A 13 9.85 -4.98 3.03
CA ALA A 13 9.26 -3.79 3.62
C ALA A 13 10.06 -2.51 3.28
N ILE A 14 11.39 -2.56 3.34
CA ILE A 14 12.27 -1.43 3.00
C ILE A 14 12.13 -1.08 1.51
N VAL A 15 12.31 -2.06 0.63
CA VAL A 15 12.26 -1.85 -0.82
C VAL A 15 10.88 -1.33 -1.24
N SER A 16 9.82 -1.94 -0.73
CA SER A 16 8.45 -1.54 -1.04
C SER A 16 8.14 -0.12 -0.55
N THR A 17 8.66 0.26 0.62
CA THR A 17 8.52 1.63 1.13
C THR A 17 9.21 2.64 0.20
N LEU A 18 10.44 2.36 -0.25
CA LEU A 18 11.15 3.23 -1.20
C LEU A 18 10.37 3.40 -2.53
N LEU A 19 9.81 2.30 -3.04
CA LEU A 19 8.94 2.34 -4.23
C LEU A 19 7.68 3.18 -4.00
N MET A 20 7.11 3.14 -2.80
CA MET A 20 5.94 3.97 -2.46
C MET A 20 6.29 5.45 -2.42
N LEU A 21 7.44 5.80 -1.84
CA LEU A 21 7.94 7.18 -1.86
C LEU A 21 8.12 7.69 -3.29
N MET A 22 8.72 6.88 -4.18
CA MET A 22 8.84 7.22 -5.60
C MET A 22 7.48 7.36 -6.28
N SER A 23 6.53 6.49 -5.96
CA SER A 23 5.19 6.53 -6.53
C SER A 23 4.42 7.79 -6.12
N ILE A 24 4.57 8.23 -4.86
CA ILE A 24 4.01 9.51 -4.41
C ILE A 24 4.67 10.67 -5.12
N GLN A 25 6.00 10.67 -5.29
CA GLN A 25 6.70 11.72 -6.06
C GLN A 25 6.18 11.81 -7.51
N PHE A 26 5.93 10.66 -8.16
CA PHE A 26 5.34 10.62 -9.49
C PHE A 26 3.92 11.21 -9.49
N LEU A 27 3.09 10.86 -8.49
CA LEU A 27 1.74 11.39 -8.34
C LEU A 27 1.74 12.91 -8.11
N THR A 28 2.62 13.42 -7.24
CA THR A 28 2.80 14.86 -6.99
C THR A 28 3.12 15.60 -8.28
N LYS A 29 4.05 15.07 -9.09
CA LYS A 29 4.39 15.64 -10.41
C LYS A 29 3.19 15.63 -11.36
N LYS A 30 2.47 14.51 -11.44
CA LYS A 30 1.28 14.36 -12.30
C LYS A 30 0.18 15.36 -11.93
N LEU A 31 0.00 15.64 -10.64
CA LEU A 31 -1.02 16.56 -10.13
C LEU A 31 -0.58 18.03 -10.15
N ASN A 32 0.63 18.34 -10.65
CA ASN A 32 1.21 19.69 -10.64
C ASN A 32 1.19 20.35 -9.25
N ILE A 33 1.40 19.55 -8.20
CA ILE A 33 1.39 20.05 -6.83
C ILE A 33 2.74 20.70 -6.54
N LYS A 34 2.74 22.01 -6.29
CA LYS A 34 3.89 22.72 -5.73
C LYS A 34 3.90 22.47 -4.22
N HIS A 35 4.94 21.79 -3.75
CA HIS A 35 5.13 21.50 -2.33
C HIS A 35 5.90 22.62 -1.60
N GLU A 36 6.56 23.52 -2.34
CA GLU A 36 7.32 24.65 -1.81
C GLU A 36 6.75 25.97 -2.32
N GLU A 37 6.45 26.86 -1.38
CA GLU A 37 6.37 28.30 -1.60
C GLU A 37 7.30 28.93 -0.57
N GLN A 38 8.25 29.76 -1.02
CA GLN A 38 9.16 30.48 -0.11
C GLN A 38 9.88 29.56 0.90
N GLU A 39 10.45 28.44 0.42
CA GLU A 39 11.26 27.49 1.20
C GLU A 39 10.52 26.72 2.32
N LYS A 40 9.19 26.81 2.41
CA LYS A 40 8.39 26.07 3.41
C LYS A 40 7.50 25.01 2.77
N ILE A 41 7.53 23.82 3.35
CA ILE A 41 6.61 22.72 3.00
C ILE A 41 5.22 23.08 3.53
N LYS A 42 4.22 23.13 2.65
CA LYS A 42 2.84 23.44 3.03
C LYS A 42 2.23 22.33 3.90
N ILE A 43 1.52 22.71 4.97
CA ILE A 43 0.91 21.73 5.90
C ILE A 43 -0.11 20.85 5.17
N SER A 44 -0.87 21.44 4.24
CA SER A 44 -1.86 20.73 3.41
C SER A 44 -1.23 19.61 2.57
N TYR A 45 -0.04 19.86 2.01
CA TYR A 45 0.72 18.84 1.28
C TYR A 45 1.17 17.71 2.21
N THR A 46 1.68 18.05 3.40
CA THR A 46 2.09 17.06 4.39
C THR A 46 0.94 16.16 4.81
N ILE A 47 -0.25 16.71 5.06
CA ILE A 47 -1.44 15.92 5.43
C ILE A 47 -1.82 14.98 4.29
N TRP A 48 -1.87 15.48 3.05
CA TRP A 48 -2.14 14.67 1.88
C TRP A 48 -1.14 13.50 1.75
N TYR A 49 0.14 13.82 1.79
CA TYR A 49 1.24 12.87 1.69
C TYR A 49 1.19 11.79 2.78
N VAL A 50 1.04 12.21 4.05
CA VAL A 50 0.98 11.30 5.19
C VAL A 50 -0.26 10.41 5.13
N SER A 51 -1.41 10.94 4.70
CA SER A 51 -2.64 10.13 4.59
C SER A 51 -2.49 8.98 3.59
N ILE A 52 -1.82 9.21 2.46
CA ILE A 52 -1.51 8.17 1.48
C ILE A 52 -0.53 7.15 2.07
N LEU A 53 0.52 7.60 2.77
CA LEU A 53 1.46 6.70 3.45
C LEU A 53 0.79 5.82 4.51
N ILE A 54 -0.08 6.40 5.35
CA ILE A 54 -0.80 5.63 6.38
C ILE A 54 -1.66 4.56 5.71
N SER A 55 -2.43 4.92 4.67
CA SER A 55 -3.24 3.98 3.91
C SER A 55 -2.39 2.83 3.32
N TYR A 56 -1.25 3.18 2.73
CA TYR A 56 -0.31 2.20 2.22
C TYR A 56 0.22 1.25 3.30
N PHE A 57 0.67 1.76 4.45
CA PHE A 57 1.19 0.93 5.52
C PHE A 57 0.12 0.01 6.14
N LEU A 58 -1.14 0.43 6.16
CA LEU A 58 -2.25 -0.42 6.59
C LEU A 58 -2.41 -1.65 5.68
N PHE A 59 -2.36 -1.48 4.35
CA PHE A 59 -2.37 -2.61 3.43
C PHE A 59 -1.06 -3.40 3.47
N LEU A 60 0.09 -2.72 3.51
CA LEU A 60 1.40 -3.37 3.53
C LEU A 60 1.55 -4.29 4.73
N LYS A 61 1.04 -3.90 5.90
CA LYS A 61 1.07 -4.76 7.10
C LYS A 61 0.47 -6.14 6.81
N VAL A 62 -0.75 -6.17 6.26
CA VAL A 62 -1.46 -7.41 5.91
C VAL A 62 -0.68 -8.20 4.85
N ALA A 63 -0.14 -7.51 3.86
CA ALA A 63 0.67 -8.15 2.83
C ALA A 63 1.92 -8.81 3.42
N LEU A 64 2.67 -8.12 4.29
CA LEU A 64 3.89 -8.66 4.91
C LEU A 64 3.62 -9.91 5.76
N GLU A 65 2.53 -9.91 6.54
CA GLU A 65 2.10 -11.11 7.30
C GLU A 65 1.86 -12.31 6.38
N LEU A 66 1.21 -12.09 5.23
CA LEU A 66 0.98 -13.15 4.24
C LEU A 66 2.24 -13.53 3.47
N ILE A 67 3.14 -12.59 3.18
CA ILE A 67 4.44 -12.85 2.54
C ILE A 67 5.25 -13.78 3.43
N GLU A 68 5.37 -13.45 4.72
CA GLU A 68 6.14 -14.25 5.68
C GLU A 68 5.61 -15.69 5.73
N ASN A 69 4.29 -15.86 5.91
CA ASN A 69 3.65 -17.16 5.90
C ASN A 69 3.88 -17.92 4.58
N SER A 70 3.78 -17.23 3.44
CA SER A 70 3.99 -17.86 2.12
C SER A 70 5.43 -18.32 1.93
N ILE A 71 6.41 -17.52 2.37
CA ILE A 71 7.83 -17.87 2.29
C ILE A 71 8.14 -19.07 3.19
N GLU A 72 7.62 -19.09 4.42
CA GLU A 72 7.79 -20.24 5.31
C GLU A 72 7.26 -21.52 4.67
N ILE A 73 6.03 -21.50 4.13
CA ILE A 73 5.45 -22.65 3.43
C ILE A 73 6.35 -23.11 2.27
N ILE A 74 6.83 -22.18 1.43
CA ILE A 74 7.66 -22.49 0.26
C ILE A 74 9.00 -23.13 0.68
N ILE A 75 9.63 -22.63 1.74
CA ILE A 75 10.89 -23.17 2.27
C ILE A 75 10.68 -24.59 2.82
N TYR A 76 9.59 -24.81 3.55
CA TYR A 76 9.30 -26.11 4.18
C TYR A 76 8.79 -27.17 3.20
N SER A 77 8.15 -26.78 2.10
CA SER A 77 7.51 -27.70 1.15
C SER A 77 8.47 -28.72 0.53
N LYS A 78 9.78 -28.44 0.43
CA LYS A 78 10.85 -29.29 -0.18
C LYS A 78 10.59 -29.84 -1.61
N THR A 79 9.39 -29.66 -2.15
CA THR A 79 8.91 -30.10 -3.46
C THR A 79 9.09 -29.04 -4.54
N ILE A 80 9.50 -27.83 -4.18
CA ILE A 80 9.65 -26.69 -5.10
C ILE A 80 11.09 -26.66 -5.61
N GLU A 81 11.27 -26.87 -6.91
CA GLU A 81 12.60 -26.90 -7.56
C GLU A 81 13.37 -25.57 -7.44
N ASN A 82 12.66 -24.44 -7.44
CA ASN A 82 13.26 -23.11 -7.29
C ASN A 82 12.52 -22.25 -6.26
N THR A 83 12.88 -22.44 -4.99
CA THR A 83 12.35 -21.72 -3.83
C THR A 83 12.49 -20.20 -3.99
N PHE A 84 13.64 -19.71 -4.48
CA PHE A 84 13.89 -18.28 -4.61
C PHE A 84 12.96 -17.61 -5.62
N LEU A 85 12.84 -18.17 -6.83
CA LEU A 85 11.99 -17.60 -7.87
C LEU A 85 10.52 -17.58 -7.44
N THR A 86 10.06 -18.67 -6.82
CA THR A 86 8.66 -18.80 -6.35
C THR A 86 8.35 -17.77 -5.25
N SER A 87 9.25 -17.61 -4.28
CA SER A 87 9.12 -16.59 -3.24
C SER A 87 9.08 -15.17 -3.83
N MET A 88 9.95 -14.86 -4.79
CA MET A 88 9.96 -13.56 -5.44
C MET A 88 8.66 -13.27 -6.20
N GLN A 89 8.11 -14.25 -6.92
CA GLN A 89 6.82 -14.10 -7.59
C GLN A 89 5.69 -13.76 -6.60
N LYS A 90 5.64 -14.44 -5.45
CA LYS A 90 4.63 -14.17 -4.41
C LYS A 90 4.81 -12.81 -3.78
N ILE A 91 6.04 -12.42 -3.45
CA ILE A 91 6.37 -11.08 -2.95
C ILE A 91 5.90 -10.01 -3.95
N THR A 92 6.28 -10.12 -5.23
CA THR A 92 5.91 -9.16 -6.26
C THR A 92 4.39 -9.05 -6.40
N LEU A 93 3.67 -10.16 -6.32
CA LEU A 93 2.21 -10.18 -6.40
C LEU A 93 1.57 -9.46 -5.19
N PHE A 94 2.00 -9.76 -3.97
CA PHE A 94 1.42 -9.15 -2.76
C PHE A 94 1.74 -7.66 -2.67
N ILE A 95 2.97 -7.27 -3.00
CA ILE A 95 3.36 -5.85 -3.08
C ILE A 95 2.62 -5.14 -4.21
N GLY A 96 2.52 -5.74 -5.40
CA GLY A 96 1.78 -5.17 -6.53
C GLY A 96 0.32 -4.89 -6.17
N PHE A 97 -0.35 -5.82 -5.49
CA PHE A 97 -1.71 -5.59 -5.02
C PHE A 97 -1.80 -4.57 -3.89
N THR A 98 -0.79 -4.47 -3.02
CA THR A 98 -0.72 -3.40 -2.01
C THR A 98 -0.77 -2.03 -2.69
N PHE A 99 0.08 -1.81 -3.69
CA PHE A 99 0.07 -0.58 -4.50
C PHE A 99 -1.27 -0.35 -5.19
N PHE A 100 -1.81 -1.39 -5.83
CA PHE A 100 -3.09 -1.32 -6.53
C PHE A 100 -4.23 -0.90 -5.59
N PHE A 101 -4.34 -1.52 -4.41
CA PHE A 101 -5.38 -1.20 -3.43
C PHE A 101 -5.20 0.19 -2.82
N THR A 102 -3.96 0.61 -2.53
CA THR A 102 -3.69 1.98 -2.04
C THR A 102 -4.15 3.02 -3.06
N PHE A 103 -3.74 2.91 -4.32
CA PHE A 103 -4.09 3.90 -5.33
C PHE A 103 -5.58 3.84 -5.71
N THR A 104 -6.17 2.64 -5.78
CA THR A 104 -7.61 2.50 -6.00
C THR A 104 -8.40 3.17 -4.87
N SER A 105 -7.97 3.01 -3.61
CA SER A 105 -8.58 3.67 -2.46
C SER A 105 -8.46 5.18 -2.55
N TYR A 106 -7.27 5.69 -2.88
CA TYR A 106 -7.04 7.12 -3.08
C TYR A 106 -7.95 7.71 -4.15
N PHE A 107 -7.99 7.11 -5.34
CA PHE A 107 -8.83 7.61 -6.45
C PHE A 107 -10.32 7.48 -6.16
N THR A 108 -10.74 6.43 -5.43
CA THR A 108 -12.13 6.27 -5.02
C THR A 108 -12.55 7.39 -4.07
N VAL A 109 -11.73 7.70 -3.06
CA VAL A 109 -12.00 8.82 -2.14
C VAL A 109 -11.96 10.16 -2.86
N GLU A 110 -11.06 10.35 -3.81
CA GLU A 110 -11.04 11.54 -4.66
C GLU A 110 -12.37 11.70 -5.42
N LYS A 111 -12.93 10.61 -5.97
CA LYS A 111 -14.23 10.63 -6.65
C LYS A 111 -15.38 10.90 -5.70
N ILE A 112 -15.39 10.29 -4.52
CA ILE A 112 -16.40 10.56 -3.48
C ILE A 112 -16.36 12.04 -3.10
N GLN A 113 -15.18 12.62 -2.87
CA GLN A 113 -15.05 14.04 -2.57
C GLN A 113 -15.51 14.93 -3.72
N GLN A 114 -15.19 14.58 -4.96
CA GLN A 114 -15.66 15.33 -6.14
C GLN A 114 -17.19 15.34 -6.25
N LEU A 115 -17.85 14.27 -5.83
CA LEU A 115 -19.31 14.19 -5.77
C LEU A 115 -19.89 15.05 -4.63
N SER A 116 -19.24 15.09 -3.47
CA SER A 116 -19.74 15.83 -2.29
C SER A 116 -19.45 17.33 -2.32
N PHE A 117 -18.26 17.75 -2.78
CA PHE A 117 -17.77 19.13 -2.69
C PHE A 117 -17.52 19.79 -4.06
N GLY A 118 -17.85 19.10 -5.14
CA GLY A 118 -17.59 19.53 -6.51
C GLY A 118 -16.15 19.26 -6.98
N LYS A 119 -15.86 19.58 -8.24
CA LYS A 119 -14.52 19.43 -8.83
C LYS A 119 -13.58 20.49 -8.25
N ARG A 120 -12.74 20.08 -7.30
CA ARG A 120 -11.63 20.88 -6.75
C ARG A 120 -10.31 20.33 -7.24
N LEU A 121 -9.39 21.21 -7.63
CA LEU A 121 -8.07 20.83 -8.11
C LEU A 121 -7.09 20.78 -6.93
N ASP A 122 -6.47 19.62 -6.70
CA ASP A 122 -5.56 19.40 -5.57
C ASP A 122 -4.39 20.41 -5.56
N SER A 123 -3.88 20.79 -6.73
CA SER A 123 -2.84 21.82 -6.89
C SER A 123 -3.26 23.17 -6.31
N ILE A 124 -4.49 23.62 -6.61
CA ILE A 124 -5.02 24.91 -6.14
C ILE A 124 -5.34 24.86 -4.65
N GLU A 125 -5.92 23.76 -4.16
CA GLU A 125 -6.27 23.62 -2.74
C GLU A 125 -5.02 23.54 -1.85
N ILE A 126 -3.92 22.94 -2.34
CA ILE A 126 -2.62 22.96 -1.66
C ILE A 126 -2.01 24.35 -1.75
N GLU A 127 -2.09 25.02 -2.91
CA GLU A 127 -1.60 26.40 -3.05
C GLU A 127 -2.28 27.34 -2.04
N LYS A 128 -3.58 27.18 -1.81
CA LYS A 128 -4.37 27.94 -0.83
C LYS A 128 -4.21 27.50 0.62
N GLU A 129 -3.40 26.47 0.89
CA GLU A 129 -3.20 25.87 2.21
C GLU A 129 -4.52 25.49 2.91
N ASN A 130 -5.44 24.85 2.17
CA ASN A 130 -6.71 24.42 2.71
C ASN A 130 -6.58 23.16 3.60
N ILE A 131 -6.13 23.36 4.83
CA ILE A 131 -5.87 22.30 5.81
C ILE A 131 -7.13 21.48 6.08
N GLY A 132 -8.29 22.13 6.26
CA GLY A 132 -9.55 21.46 6.57
C GLY A 132 -9.99 20.48 5.49
N TYR A 133 -9.84 20.86 4.21
CA TYR A 133 -10.12 19.98 3.08
C TYR A 133 -9.25 18.72 3.10
N TYR A 134 -7.95 18.87 3.36
CA TYR A 134 -7.02 17.74 3.41
C TYR A 134 -7.16 16.87 4.66
N LEU A 135 -7.58 17.45 5.80
CA LEU A 135 -7.95 16.65 6.98
C LEU A 135 -9.16 15.76 6.68
N ILE A 136 -10.21 16.31 6.07
CA ILE A 136 -11.38 15.52 5.67
C ILE A 136 -10.98 14.45 4.63
N LYS A 137 -10.17 14.82 3.64
CA LYS A 137 -9.69 13.91 2.59
C LYS A 137 -8.89 12.75 3.18
N GLY A 138 -7.93 13.06 4.05
CA GLY A 138 -7.08 12.07 4.69
C GLY A 138 -7.86 11.16 5.64
N PHE A 139 -8.79 11.73 6.42
CA PHE A 139 -9.66 10.95 7.31
C PHE A 139 -10.54 9.97 6.53
N LEU A 140 -11.18 10.43 5.46
CA LEU A 140 -11.97 9.57 4.56
C LEU A 140 -11.12 8.45 3.95
N LEU A 141 -9.90 8.76 3.50
CA LEU A 141 -8.97 7.76 2.96
C LEU A 141 -8.62 6.68 3.99
N ILE A 142 -8.32 7.07 5.22
CA ILE A 142 -7.98 6.14 6.28
C ILE A 142 -9.19 5.27 6.65
N LEU A 143 -10.37 5.85 6.83
CA LEU A 143 -11.59 5.08 7.12
C LEU A 143 -11.95 4.11 5.98
N PHE A 144 -11.84 4.56 4.74
CA PHE A 144 -12.09 3.71 3.58
C PHE A 144 -11.08 2.57 3.51
N THR A 145 -9.81 2.84 3.81
CA THR A 145 -8.77 1.81 3.94
C THR A 145 -9.17 0.77 4.99
N PHE A 146 -9.56 1.19 6.19
CA PHE A 146 -10.03 0.27 7.23
C PHE A 146 -11.20 -0.61 6.78
N SER A 147 -12.15 -0.05 6.03
CA SER A 147 -13.27 -0.85 5.49
C SER A 147 -12.84 -1.90 4.45
N LEU A 148 -11.73 -1.65 3.74
CA LEU A 148 -11.22 -2.53 2.69
C LEU A 148 -10.19 -3.55 3.18
N ILE A 149 -9.60 -3.38 4.38
CA ILE A 149 -8.54 -4.26 4.89
C ILE A 149 -8.97 -5.73 4.88
N SER A 150 -10.19 -6.06 5.33
CA SER A 150 -10.67 -7.44 5.38
C SER A 150 -10.86 -8.04 3.98
N ILE A 151 -11.36 -7.24 3.03
CA ILE A 151 -11.51 -7.63 1.63
C ILE A 151 -10.14 -7.87 1.00
N PHE A 152 -9.20 -6.96 1.25
CA PHE A 152 -7.83 -7.07 0.79
C PHE A 152 -7.13 -8.32 1.33
N GLU A 153 -7.24 -8.59 2.63
CA GLU A 153 -6.69 -9.79 3.25
C GLU A 153 -7.27 -11.06 2.63
N HIS A 154 -8.60 -11.14 2.49
CA HIS A 154 -9.27 -12.29 1.90
C HIS A 154 -8.83 -12.52 0.45
N PHE A 155 -8.71 -11.43 -0.32
CA PHE A 155 -8.24 -11.47 -1.69
C PHE A 155 -6.80 -11.96 -1.80
N LEU A 156 -5.88 -11.47 -0.96
CA LEU A 156 -4.49 -11.94 -0.96
C LEU A 156 -4.37 -13.41 -0.55
N LYS A 157 -5.22 -13.90 0.35
CA LYS A 157 -5.25 -15.31 0.77
C LYS A 157 -5.50 -16.28 -0.38
N TRP A 158 -6.19 -15.86 -1.45
CA TRP A 158 -6.39 -16.70 -2.64
C TRP A 158 -5.08 -17.04 -3.37
N PHE A 159 -4.01 -16.30 -3.08
CA PHE A 159 -2.71 -16.48 -3.72
C PHE A 159 -1.66 -17.09 -2.79
N VAL A 160 -2.02 -17.37 -1.53
CA VAL A 160 -1.13 -18.06 -0.57
C VAL A 160 -0.90 -19.50 -1.04
N PRO A 161 0.33 -20.03 -0.97
CA PRO A 161 0.60 -21.42 -1.34
C PRO A 161 -0.22 -22.40 -0.50
N THR A 162 -0.85 -23.39 -1.16
CA THR A 162 -1.51 -24.51 -0.49
C THR A 162 -0.50 -25.61 -0.22
N VAL A 163 -0.52 -26.16 0.99
CA VAL A 163 0.17 -27.42 1.29
C VAL A 163 -0.88 -28.52 1.17
N ASP A 164 -0.68 -29.44 0.23
CA ASP A 164 -1.44 -30.69 0.25
C ASP A 164 -1.02 -31.43 1.53
N ALA A 165 -1.86 -31.37 2.56
CA ALA A 165 -1.67 -32.23 3.72
C ALA A 165 -1.68 -33.67 3.19
N PRO A 166 -0.65 -34.50 3.51
CA PRO A 166 -0.72 -35.91 3.18
C PRO A 166 -1.81 -36.50 4.06
N PHE A 167 -3.04 -36.55 3.56
CA PHE A 167 -4.03 -37.47 4.08
C PHE A 167 -3.45 -38.87 3.80
N TYR A 168 -3.01 -39.54 4.87
CA TYR A 168 -2.69 -40.95 4.85
C TYR A 168 -3.88 -41.70 4.21
N HIS A 169 -3.69 -42.21 3.00
CA HIS A 169 -4.48 -43.29 2.42
C HIS A 169 -3.60 -44.53 2.33
#